data_AF-A0AAC9P5F7-F1
#
_entry.id   AF-A0AAC9P5F7-F1
#
_cell.length_a   1.000
_cell.length_b   1.000
_cell.length_c   1.000
_cell.angle_alpha   90.00
_cell.angle_beta   90.00
_cell.angle_gamma   90.00
#
_symmetry.space_group_name_H-M   'P 1'
#
loop_
_entity.id
_entity.type
_entity.pdbx_description
1 polymer ?
#
loop_
_entity_poly.entity_id
_entity_poly.type
_entity_poly.pdbx_seq_one_letter_code
_entity_poly.pdbx_strand_id
1 'polypeptide(L)'
;MAGSTARGERTPSSDIDLLLLGDRLFAVEEQTSEASTHEFEGEIFEVFAYTPAGFDEWADRGVAQHRPVTVHMLVEGIAIRDDGRLSALRARWRSVLDDGPSLSAKESAFRRYVITDVLDDLRDATDALEQQVEATVLFERMAELMLLSEGRWTATGKWLPRRLRSLSRERADLLSTPLLARDYAAFAARVEDELIRAGGRVQSGFVR
;
A
#
# COMPACT_ATOMS: atom_id res chain seq x y z
N MET A 1 -19.50 0.51 1.87
CA MET A 1 -18.91 1.50 0.95
C MET A 1 -17.58 1.94 1.52
N ALA A 2 -16.53 1.97 0.71
CA ALA A 2 -15.19 2.38 1.13
C ALA A 2 -14.68 3.52 0.22
N GLY A 3 -13.36 3.67 0.12
CA GLY A 3 -12.79 4.57 -0.86
C GLY A 3 -12.91 6.06 -0.55
N SER A 4 -12.64 6.86 -1.57
CA SER A 4 -12.82 8.32 -1.52
C SER A 4 -14.25 8.71 -1.18
N THR A 5 -15.23 7.90 -1.59
CA THR A 5 -16.65 8.13 -1.29
C THR A 5 -16.93 8.04 0.21
N ALA A 6 -16.46 6.99 0.88
CA ALA A 6 -16.63 6.86 2.34
C ALA A 6 -15.92 7.96 3.14
N ARG A 7 -14.84 8.53 2.60
CA ARG A 7 -14.06 9.60 3.24
C ARG A 7 -14.48 11.02 2.86
N GLY A 8 -15.46 11.18 1.95
CA GLY A 8 -15.86 12.50 1.44
C GLY A 8 -14.82 13.19 0.55
N GLU A 9 -13.83 12.45 0.04
CA GLU A 9 -12.75 12.95 -0.84
C GLU A 9 -13.01 12.65 -2.32
N ARG A 10 -14.28 12.51 -2.71
CA ARG A 10 -14.68 12.08 -4.05
C ARG A 10 -14.31 13.14 -5.10
N THR A 11 -13.68 12.70 -6.19
CA THR A 11 -13.49 13.50 -7.41
C THR A 11 -14.52 13.10 -8.47
N PRO A 12 -14.76 13.91 -9.51
CA PRO A 12 -15.70 13.56 -10.59
C PRO A 12 -15.40 12.22 -11.28
N SER A 13 -14.14 11.78 -11.27
CA SER A 13 -13.69 10.50 -11.83
C SER A 13 -13.57 9.37 -10.79
N SER A 14 -13.96 9.59 -9.54
CA SER A 14 -13.87 8.57 -8.49
C SER A 14 -15.01 7.56 -8.62
N ASP A 15 -14.63 6.30 -8.68
CA ASP A 15 -15.49 5.14 -8.48
C ASP A 15 -16.03 5.05 -7.04
N ILE A 16 -17.09 4.26 -6.91
CA ILE A 16 -17.70 3.90 -5.63
C ILE A 16 -17.24 2.49 -5.27
N ASP A 17 -16.35 2.41 -4.30
CA ASP A 17 -15.87 1.14 -3.74
C ASP A 17 -16.93 0.47 -2.86
N LEU A 18 -17.35 -0.74 -3.23
CA LEU A 18 -18.27 -1.58 -2.48
C LEU A 18 -17.58 -2.86 -2.02
N LEU A 19 -17.62 -3.11 -0.71
CA LEU A 19 -17.24 -4.39 -0.12
C LEU A 19 -18.53 -5.14 0.23
N LEU A 20 -18.76 -6.30 -0.36
CA LEU A 20 -19.90 -7.18 -0.09
C LEU A 20 -19.41 -8.45 0.60
N LEU A 21 -20.00 -8.76 1.76
CA LEU A 21 -19.68 -9.96 2.53
C LEU A 21 -20.97 -10.75 2.77
N GLY A 22 -20.97 -12.04 2.46
CA GLY A 22 -22.16 -12.86 2.64
C GLY A 22 -21.98 -14.32 2.27
N ASP A 23 -22.78 -15.19 2.87
CA ASP A 23 -22.69 -16.65 2.70
C ASP A 23 -23.15 -17.12 1.32
N ARG A 24 -24.04 -16.34 0.67
CA ARG A 24 -24.70 -16.69 -0.60
C ARG A 24 -24.65 -15.53 -1.58
N LEU A 25 -23.44 -15.11 -1.94
CA LEU A 25 -23.23 -14.03 -2.91
C LEU A 25 -23.16 -14.52 -4.35
N PHE A 26 -22.72 -15.77 -4.56
CA PHE A 26 -22.39 -16.28 -5.88
C PHE A 26 -23.36 -17.38 -6.33
N ALA A 27 -23.53 -17.51 -7.65
CA ALA A 27 -24.32 -18.58 -8.25
C ALA A 27 -23.57 -19.91 -8.28
N VAL A 28 -22.23 -19.86 -8.33
CA VAL A 28 -21.33 -21.02 -8.31
C VAL A 28 -20.86 -21.24 -6.87
N GLU A 29 -21.04 -22.44 -6.34
CA GLU A 29 -20.83 -22.75 -4.92
C GLU A 29 -19.34 -22.68 -4.51
N GLU A 30 -18.43 -23.01 -5.43
CA GLU A 30 -16.99 -22.96 -5.21
C GLU A 30 -16.40 -21.55 -5.29
N GLN A 31 -17.17 -20.56 -5.78
CA GLN A 31 -16.70 -19.19 -5.89
C GLN A 31 -16.70 -18.54 -4.51
N THR A 32 -15.52 -18.09 -4.05
CA THR A 32 -15.35 -17.45 -2.73
C THR A 32 -15.10 -15.95 -2.81
N SER A 33 -14.77 -15.43 -3.99
CA SER A 33 -14.45 -14.02 -4.21
C SER A 33 -14.77 -13.56 -5.64
N GLU A 34 -15.06 -12.28 -5.79
CA GLU A 34 -15.17 -11.59 -7.07
C GLU A 34 -14.73 -10.14 -6.94
N ALA A 35 -13.99 -9.63 -7.92
CA ALA A 35 -13.74 -8.22 -8.13
C ALA A 35 -14.32 -7.83 -9.50
N SER A 36 -15.29 -6.93 -9.52
CA SER A 36 -16.02 -6.55 -10.74
C SER A 36 -16.34 -5.07 -10.79
N THR A 37 -16.41 -4.52 -12.01
CA THR A 37 -16.75 -3.12 -12.26
C THR A 37 -18.13 -3.04 -12.90
N HIS A 38 -19.00 -2.18 -12.37
CA HIS A 38 -20.37 -1.99 -12.84
C HIS A 38 -20.64 -0.52 -13.10
N GLU A 39 -21.50 -0.23 -14.07
CA GLU A 39 -22.03 1.11 -14.31
C GLU A 39 -23.52 1.14 -13.93
N PHE A 40 -23.92 2.13 -13.15
CA PHE A 40 -25.31 2.34 -12.79
C PHE A 40 -25.60 3.84 -12.65
N GLU A 41 -26.61 4.33 -13.38
CA GLU A 41 -27.01 5.75 -13.38
C GLU A 41 -25.85 6.73 -13.65
N GLY A 42 -24.91 6.34 -14.53
CA GLY A 42 -23.74 7.14 -14.89
C GLY A 42 -22.62 7.13 -13.85
N GLU A 43 -22.75 6.32 -12.80
CA GLU A 43 -21.73 6.12 -11.77
C GLU A 43 -21.04 4.76 -11.93
N ILE A 44 -19.72 4.74 -11.68
CA ILE A 44 -18.91 3.53 -11.71
C ILE A 44 -18.77 2.95 -10.30
N PHE A 45 -19.07 1.67 -10.16
CA PHE A 45 -18.94 0.90 -8.93
C PHE A 45 -17.84 -0.15 -9.09
N GLU A 46 -16.86 -0.12 -8.20
CA GLU A 46 -15.90 -1.22 -8.05
C GLU A 46 -16.39 -2.11 -6.89
N VAL A 47 -16.77 -3.34 -7.21
CA VAL A 47 -17.37 -4.30 -6.28
C VAL A 47 -16.37 -5.37 -5.93
N PHE A 48 -16.08 -5.49 -4.65
CA PHE A 48 -15.28 -6.54 -4.05
C PHE A 48 -16.20 -7.41 -3.21
N ALA A 49 -16.59 -8.57 -3.73
CA ALA A 49 -17.51 -9.50 -3.09
C ALA A 49 -16.76 -10.72 -2.55
N TYR A 50 -17.08 -11.14 -1.33
CA TYR A 50 -16.46 -12.30 -0.69
C TYR A 50 -17.45 -13.10 0.15
N THR A 51 -17.30 -14.43 0.13
CA THR A 51 -17.79 -15.26 1.25
C THR A 51 -16.97 -14.96 2.50
N PRO A 52 -17.42 -15.32 3.72
CA PRO A 52 -16.61 -15.12 4.92
C PRO A 52 -15.23 -15.78 4.85
N ALA A 53 -15.16 -17.01 4.33
CA ALA A 53 -13.89 -17.71 4.13
C ALA A 53 -13.01 -17.04 3.07
N GLY A 54 -13.60 -16.60 1.95
CA GLY A 54 -12.88 -15.86 0.91
C GLY A 54 -12.34 -14.53 1.43
N PHE A 55 -13.11 -13.82 2.25
CA PHE A 55 -12.65 -12.57 2.84
C PHE A 55 -11.44 -12.78 3.75
N ASP A 56 -11.48 -13.81 4.60
CA ASP A 56 -10.37 -14.13 5.50
C ASP A 56 -9.09 -14.46 4.72
N GLU A 57 -9.18 -15.28 3.67
CA GLU A 57 -8.06 -15.59 2.79
C GLU A 57 -7.47 -14.34 2.12
N TRP A 58 -8.32 -13.48 1.53
CA TRP A 58 -7.88 -12.27 0.85
C TRP A 58 -7.32 -11.22 1.81
N ALA A 59 -7.90 -11.10 3.00
CA ALA A 59 -7.43 -10.21 4.06
C ALA A 59 -6.06 -10.66 4.57
N ASP A 60 -5.89 -11.95 4.88
CA ASP A 60 -4.62 -12.53 5.33
C ASP A 60 -3.52 -12.36 4.29
N ARG A 61 -3.84 -12.56 3.00
CA ARG A 61 -2.89 -12.28 1.91
C ARG A 61 -2.50 -10.80 1.87
N GLY A 62 -3.46 -9.90 2.03
CA GLY A 62 -3.19 -8.46 2.09
C GLY A 62 -2.28 -8.09 3.26
N VAL A 63 -2.51 -8.67 4.43
CA VAL A 63 -1.67 -8.52 5.62
C VAL A 63 -0.26 -9.05 5.37
N ALA A 64 -0.13 -10.25 4.81
CA ALA A 64 1.17 -10.86 4.49
C ALA A 64 1.97 -10.06 3.44
N GLN A 65 1.29 -9.32 2.56
CA GLN A 65 1.89 -8.41 1.59
C GLN A 65 2.10 -6.99 2.12
N HIS A 66 1.85 -6.76 3.41
CA HIS A 66 1.89 -5.47 4.10
C HIS A 66 0.94 -4.41 3.53
N ARG A 67 -0.09 -4.81 2.79
CA ARG A 67 -1.05 -3.92 2.11
C ARG A 67 -2.50 -4.43 2.25
N PRO A 68 -3.09 -4.36 3.45
CA PRO A 68 -4.40 -4.93 3.76
C PRO A 68 -5.58 -4.05 3.29
N VAL A 69 -5.72 -3.83 1.98
CA VAL A 69 -6.72 -2.90 1.40
C VAL A 69 -8.16 -3.27 1.77
N THR A 70 -8.55 -4.54 1.62
CA THR A 70 -9.90 -5.03 1.93
C THR A 70 -10.23 -4.89 3.42
N VAL A 71 -9.23 -4.99 4.28
CA VAL A 71 -9.36 -4.79 5.73
C VAL A 71 -9.61 -3.31 6.04
N HIS A 72 -8.87 -2.38 5.41
CA HIS A 72 -9.15 -0.94 5.51
C HIS A 72 -10.57 -0.62 5.01
N MET A 73 -11.02 -1.21 3.89
CA MET A 73 -12.39 -1.03 3.39
C MET A 73 -13.44 -1.48 4.40
N LEU A 74 -13.24 -2.64 5.04
CA LEU A 74 -14.13 -3.16 6.08
C LEU A 74 -14.19 -2.23 7.30
N VAL A 75 -13.02 -1.84 7.81
CA VAL A 75 -12.87 -1.14 9.09
C VAL A 75 -13.25 0.34 9.00
N GLU A 76 -12.83 1.01 7.93
CA GLU A 76 -13.02 2.46 7.72
C GLU A 76 -14.27 2.79 6.89
N GLY A 77 -14.87 1.79 6.22
CA GLY A 77 -16.00 2.01 5.34
C GLY A 77 -17.29 2.44 6.07
N ILE A 78 -18.26 2.93 5.30
CA ILE A 78 -19.62 3.21 5.76
C ILE A 78 -20.49 1.97 5.49
N ALA A 79 -21.18 1.51 6.53
CA ALA A 79 -22.13 0.39 6.43
C ALA A 79 -23.39 0.83 5.68
N ILE A 80 -23.75 0.11 4.62
CA ILE A 80 -25.02 0.31 3.89
C ILE A 80 -26.06 -0.70 4.38
N ARG A 81 -25.64 -1.94 4.61
CA ARG A 81 -26.43 -3.03 5.19
C ARG A 81 -25.57 -3.77 6.21
N ASP A 82 -26.19 -4.21 7.28
CA ASP A 82 -25.57 -5.01 8.34
C ASP A 82 -26.59 -6.05 8.81
N ASP A 83 -26.14 -7.30 8.93
CA ASP A 83 -26.93 -8.42 9.43
C ASP A 83 -26.63 -8.75 10.91
N GLY A 84 -25.89 -7.87 11.57
CA GLY A 84 -25.47 -7.98 12.97
C GLY A 84 -24.05 -8.52 13.15
N ARG A 85 -23.41 -9.03 12.09
CA ARG A 85 -22.05 -9.57 12.15
C ARG A 85 -20.95 -8.51 11.98
N LEU A 86 -21.28 -7.33 11.45
CA LEU A 86 -20.27 -6.32 11.05
C LEU A 86 -19.43 -5.81 12.23
N SER A 87 -20.04 -5.57 13.40
CA SER A 87 -19.34 -5.04 14.57
C SER A 87 -18.21 -5.97 15.05
N ALA A 88 -18.52 -7.27 15.22
CA ALA A 88 -17.55 -8.27 15.63
C ALA A 88 -16.44 -8.46 14.59
N LEU A 89 -16.79 -8.48 13.30
CA LEU A 89 -15.83 -8.62 12.22
C LEU A 89 -14.87 -7.41 12.15
N ARG A 90 -15.40 -6.19 12.32
CA ARG A 90 -14.59 -4.97 12.41
C ARG A 90 -13.66 -4.97 13.62
N ALA A 91 -14.13 -5.43 14.78
CA ALA A 91 -13.30 -5.49 15.98
C ALA A 91 -12.10 -6.42 15.79
N ARG A 92 -12.33 -7.62 15.23
CA ARG A 92 -11.26 -8.60 14.92
C ARG A 92 -10.18 -7.98 14.04
N TRP A 93 -10.60 -7.41 12.91
CA TRP A 93 -9.67 -6.90 11.90
C TRP A 93 -9.05 -5.54 12.24
N ARG A 94 -9.70 -4.73 13.08
CA ARG A 94 -9.12 -3.49 13.59
C ARG A 94 -7.91 -3.78 14.48
N SER A 95 -7.98 -4.81 15.32
CA SER A 95 -6.81 -5.26 16.09
C SER A 95 -5.61 -5.54 15.19
N VAL A 96 -5.83 -6.26 14.08
CA VAL A 96 -4.76 -6.54 13.11
C VAL A 96 -4.20 -5.25 12.50
N LEU A 97 -5.05 -4.30 12.11
CA LEU A 97 -4.58 -3.02 11.56
C LEU A 97 -3.78 -2.20 12.59
N ASP A 98 -4.21 -2.20 13.84
CA ASP A 98 -3.59 -1.46 14.94
C ASP A 98 -2.22 -2.06 15.32
N ASP A 99 -2.06 -3.38 15.23
CA ASP A 99 -0.80 -4.08 15.47
C ASP A 99 0.29 -3.74 14.43
N GLY A 100 -0.12 -3.42 13.20
CA GLY A 100 0.78 -3.05 12.10
C GLY A 100 1.48 -4.25 11.43
N PRO A 101 2.23 -4.00 10.33
CA PRO A 101 3.00 -5.04 9.67
C PRO A 101 4.22 -5.45 10.50
N SER A 102 4.58 -6.74 10.40
CA SER A 102 5.85 -7.26 10.92
C SER A 102 6.88 -7.34 9.80
N LEU A 103 7.96 -6.56 9.90
CA LEU A 103 9.09 -6.63 8.98
C LEU A 103 10.20 -7.53 9.54
N SER A 104 10.36 -8.73 8.97
CA SER A 104 11.43 -9.64 9.39
C SER A 104 12.82 -9.10 9.04
N ALA A 105 13.86 -9.50 9.77
CA ALA A 105 15.24 -9.12 9.46
C ALA A 105 15.66 -9.55 8.04
N LYS A 106 15.21 -10.74 7.59
CA LYS A 106 15.47 -11.23 6.23
C LYS A 106 14.80 -10.33 5.18
N GLU A 107 13.53 -9.99 5.37
CA GLU A 107 12.81 -9.11 4.44
C GLU A 107 13.39 -7.69 4.43
N SER A 108 13.73 -7.14 5.61
CA SER A 108 14.40 -5.85 5.73
C SER A 108 15.71 -5.83 4.94
N ALA A 109 16.57 -6.85 5.12
CA ALA A 109 17.82 -6.97 4.38
C ALA A 109 17.59 -7.08 2.86
N PHE A 110 16.61 -7.87 2.42
CA PHE A 110 16.26 -7.99 1.01
C PHE A 110 15.82 -6.66 0.40
N ARG A 111 14.93 -5.92 1.09
CA ARG A 111 14.47 -4.60 0.63
C ARG A 111 15.62 -3.59 0.55
N ARG A 112 16.47 -3.55 1.58
CA ARG A 112 17.67 -2.69 1.58
C ARG A 112 18.62 -3.04 0.45
N TYR A 113 18.82 -4.32 0.16
CA TYR A 113 19.62 -4.77 -0.98
C TYR A 113 19.04 -4.27 -2.31
N VAL A 114 17.74 -4.45 -2.56
CA VAL A 114 17.08 -3.94 -3.80
C VAL A 114 17.20 -2.42 -3.91
N ILE A 115 16.98 -1.68 -2.82
CA ILE A 115 17.14 -0.22 -2.81
C ILE A 115 18.58 0.18 -3.10
N THR A 116 19.55 -0.56 -2.56
CA THR A 116 20.97 -0.28 -2.74
C THR A 116 21.36 -0.40 -4.22
N ASP A 117 20.85 -1.42 -4.90
CA ASP A 117 21.04 -1.68 -6.34
C ASP A 117 20.49 -0.52 -7.18
N VAL A 118 19.21 -0.21 -7.00
CA VAL A 118 18.51 0.89 -7.72
C VAL A 118 19.15 2.26 -7.44
N LEU A 119 19.67 2.47 -6.23
CA LEU A 119 20.35 3.71 -5.86
C LEU A 119 21.70 3.85 -6.59
N ASP A 120 22.43 2.76 -6.81
CA ASP A 120 23.67 2.77 -7.61
C ASP A 120 23.35 2.98 -9.09
N ASP A 121 22.33 2.30 -9.61
CA ASP A 121 21.88 2.47 -11.00
C ASP A 121 21.45 3.94 -11.28
N LEU A 122 20.70 4.57 -10.37
CA LEU A 122 20.33 5.99 -10.51
C LEU A 122 21.56 6.93 -10.53
N ARG A 123 22.61 6.60 -9.79
CA ARG A 123 23.84 7.42 -9.71
C ARG A 123 24.69 7.28 -10.97
N ASP A 124 24.72 6.08 -11.55
CA ASP A 124 25.50 5.79 -12.75
C ASP A 124 24.76 6.14 -14.05
N ALA A 125 23.43 6.25 -14.00
CA ALA A 125 22.60 6.60 -15.15
C ALA A 125 22.93 7.99 -15.71
N THR A 126 23.23 8.04 -17.01
CA THR A 126 23.46 9.29 -17.77
C THR A 126 22.28 9.67 -18.66
N ASP A 127 21.40 8.72 -18.98
CA ASP A 127 20.21 8.99 -19.78
C ASP A 127 19.06 9.52 -18.91
N ALA A 128 18.35 10.54 -19.39
CA ALA A 128 17.32 11.23 -18.62
C ALA A 128 16.06 10.38 -18.41
N LEU A 129 15.74 9.47 -19.34
CA LEU A 129 14.63 8.55 -19.19
C LEU A 129 14.97 7.47 -18.16
N GLU A 130 16.17 6.88 -18.24
CA GLU A 130 16.66 5.92 -17.25
C GLU A 130 16.63 6.52 -15.84
N GLN A 131 17.19 7.73 -15.65
CA GLN A 131 17.17 8.41 -14.36
C GLN A 131 15.74 8.62 -13.83
N GLN A 132 14.79 9.00 -14.68
CA GLN A 132 13.39 9.21 -14.27
C GLN A 132 12.71 7.89 -13.87
N VAL A 133 13.01 6.79 -14.58
CA VAL A 133 12.49 5.46 -14.25
C VAL A 133 13.06 4.99 -12.92
N GLU A 134 14.39 5.02 -12.76
CA GLU A 134 15.07 4.60 -11.53
C GLU A 134 14.64 5.46 -10.33
N ALA A 135 14.52 6.78 -10.49
CA ALA A 135 14.08 7.66 -9.41
C ALA A 135 12.64 7.33 -8.95
N THR A 136 11.77 6.91 -9.87
CA THR A 136 10.39 6.50 -9.54
C THR A 136 10.38 5.20 -8.74
N VAL A 137 11.11 4.18 -9.23
CA VAL A 137 11.25 2.90 -8.53
C VAL A 137 11.86 3.10 -7.15
N LEU A 138 12.94 3.88 -7.07
CA LEU A 138 13.65 4.15 -5.82
C LEU A 138 12.77 4.84 -4.78
N PHE A 139 11.97 5.82 -5.22
CA PHE A 139 11.01 6.48 -4.33
C PHE A 139 9.99 5.48 -3.78
N GLU A 140 9.40 4.63 -4.63
CA GLU A 140 8.42 3.64 -4.19
C GLU A 140 9.03 2.67 -3.17
N ARG A 141 10.20 2.09 -3.47
CA ARG A 141 10.86 1.13 -2.57
C ARG A 141 11.29 1.77 -1.25
N MET A 142 11.82 2.98 -1.29
CA MET A 142 12.23 3.68 -0.08
C MET A 142 11.02 4.06 0.78
N ALA A 143 9.96 4.60 0.18
CA ALA A 143 8.73 4.94 0.91
C ALA A 143 8.10 3.70 1.57
N GLU A 144 8.06 2.55 0.88
CA GLU A 144 7.63 1.28 1.48
C GLU A 144 8.50 0.88 2.68
N LEU A 145 9.84 0.92 2.54
CA LEU A 145 10.74 0.56 3.63
C LEU A 145 10.61 1.51 4.83
N MET A 146 10.45 2.81 4.60
CA MET A 146 10.21 3.80 5.66
C MET A 146 8.94 3.49 6.44
N LEU A 147 7.85 3.11 5.76
CA LEU A 147 6.59 2.71 6.42
C LEU A 147 6.76 1.43 7.23
N LEU A 148 7.35 0.39 6.62
CA LEU A 148 7.51 -0.92 7.25
C LEU A 148 8.44 -0.89 8.46
N SER A 149 9.53 -0.11 8.39
CA SER A 149 10.49 0.03 9.50
C SER A 149 9.88 0.71 10.73
N GLU A 150 8.74 1.39 10.55
CA GLU A 150 8.00 2.12 11.60
C GLU A 150 6.68 1.40 11.96
N GLY A 151 6.51 0.14 11.54
CA GLY A 151 5.29 -0.63 11.81
C GLY A 151 4.05 -0.02 11.16
N ARG A 152 4.17 0.57 9.97
CA ARG A 152 3.06 1.13 9.19
C ARG A 152 2.81 0.34 7.91
N TRP A 153 1.53 0.04 7.65
CA TRP A 153 1.09 -0.59 6.40
C TRP A 153 1.47 0.24 5.17
N THR A 154 1.83 -0.44 4.09
CA THR A 154 2.21 0.20 2.82
C THR A 154 0.97 0.55 1.99
N ALA A 155 1.19 1.21 0.86
CA ALA A 155 0.17 1.50 -0.12
C ALA A 155 0.79 1.68 -1.51
N THR A 156 -0.03 1.87 -2.53
CA THR A 156 0.42 2.12 -3.91
C THR A 156 -0.20 3.37 -4.51
N GLY A 157 0.37 3.82 -5.62
CA GLY A 157 -0.10 5.00 -6.35
C GLY A 157 -0.23 6.22 -5.43
N LYS A 158 -1.35 6.95 -5.54
CA LYS A 158 -1.60 8.18 -4.76
C LYS A 158 -1.59 7.98 -3.24
N TRP A 159 -1.79 6.76 -2.75
CA TRP A 159 -1.85 6.48 -1.31
C TRP A 159 -0.48 6.34 -0.66
N LEU A 160 0.54 5.90 -1.40
CA LEU A 160 1.89 5.76 -0.88
C LEU A 160 2.45 7.09 -0.32
N PRO A 161 2.46 8.22 -1.07
CA PRO A 161 2.93 9.49 -0.53
C PRO A 161 2.00 10.06 0.56
N ARG A 162 0.70 9.71 0.56
CA ARG A 162 -0.24 10.11 1.64
C ARG A 162 0.10 9.41 2.96
N ARG A 163 0.35 8.10 2.91
CA ARG A 163 0.78 7.30 4.07
C ARG A 163 2.15 7.76 4.55
N LEU A 164 3.10 8.01 3.64
CA LEU A 164 4.42 8.52 4.00
C LEU A 164 4.34 9.86 4.75
N ARG A 165 3.51 10.80 4.27
CA ARG A 165 3.28 12.08 4.98
C ARG A 165 2.57 11.91 6.32
N SER A 166 1.72 10.89 6.46
CA SER A 166 1.05 10.57 7.72
C SER A 166 2.03 9.98 8.75
N LEU A 167 3.07 9.27 8.31
CA LEU A 167 4.18 8.83 9.14
C LEU A 167 5.03 10.03 9.59
N SER A 168 5.54 10.82 8.65
CA SER A 168 6.29 12.04 8.92
C SER A 168 6.27 12.96 7.71
N ARG A 169 5.64 14.13 7.86
CA ARG A 169 5.63 15.16 6.81
C ARG A 169 7.05 15.62 6.47
N GLU A 170 7.87 15.85 7.48
CA GLU A 170 9.26 16.30 7.32
C GLU A 170 10.07 15.30 6.48
N ARG A 171 10.09 14.01 6.86
CA ARG A 171 10.84 12.99 6.12
C ARG A 171 10.29 12.80 4.71
N ALA A 172 8.97 12.83 4.53
CA ALA A 172 8.34 12.75 3.22
C ALA A 172 8.74 13.94 2.32
N ASP A 173 8.78 15.15 2.86
CA ASP A 173 9.15 16.35 2.11
C ASP A 173 10.66 16.36 1.81
N LEU A 174 11.52 15.99 2.78
CA LEU A 174 12.96 15.82 2.55
C LEU A 174 13.26 14.85 1.41
N LEU A 175 12.53 13.73 1.33
CA LEU A 175 12.67 12.76 0.24
C LEU A 175 12.09 13.27 -1.08
N SER A 176 10.92 13.90 -1.06
CA SER A 176 10.18 14.23 -2.29
C SER A 176 10.55 15.57 -2.92
N THR A 177 11.01 16.57 -2.16
CA THR A 177 11.42 17.88 -2.70
C THR A 177 12.48 17.79 -3.80
N PRO A 178 13.64 17.12 -3.61
CA PRO A 178 14.64 17.00 -4.67
C PRO A 178 14.14 16.15 -5.85
N LEU A 179 13.35 15.11 -5.59
CA LEU A 179 12.73 14.30 -6.64
C LEU A 179 11.82 15.14 -7.56
N LEU A 180 10.97 15.98 -6.97
CA LEU A 180 10.07 16.88 -7.71
C LEU A 180 10.83 17.96 -8.47
N ALA A 181 11.97 18.40 -7.95
CA ALA A 181 12.88 19.31 -8.63
C ALA A 181 13.75 18.62 -9.71
N ARG A 182 13.65 17.29 -9.85
CA ARG A 182 14.53 16.45 -10.68
C ARG A 182 16.02 16.61 -10.35
N ASP A 183 16.32 16.96 -9.10
CA ASP A 183 17.68 16.93 -8.56
C ASP A 183 17.98 15.52 -8.06
N TYR A 184 18.33 14.63 -8.98
CA TYR A 184 18.54 13.21 -8.67
C TYR A 184 19.76 12.97 -7.78
N ALA A 185 20.77 13.85 -7.82
CA ALA A 185 21.90 13.78 -6.91
C ALA A 185 21.47 14.06 -5.46
N ALA A 186 20.69 15.13 -5.23
CA ALA A 186 20.14 15.41 -3.91
C ALA A 186 19.13 14.35 -3.48
N PHE A 187 18.28 13.84 -4.39
CA PHE A 187 17.34 12.77 -4.09
C PHE A 187 18.06 11.49 -3.65
N ALA A 188 19.09 11.06 -4.39
CA ALA A 188 19.92 9.92 -4.03
C ALA A 188 20.60 10.07 -2.66
N ALA A 189 21.03 11.29 -2.30
CA ALA A 189 21.56 11.56 -0.96
C ALA A 189 20.49 11.39 0.14
N ARG A 190 19.25 11.85 -0.12
CA ARG A 190 18.12 11.68 0.83
C ARG A 190 17.67 10.23 0.97
N VAL A 191 17.72 9.46 -0.11
CA VAL A 191 17.49 8.02 -0.06
C VAL A 191 18.57 7.32 0.77
N GLU A 192 19.84 7.70 0.61
CA GLU A 192 20.94 7.17 1.42
C GLU A 192 20.73 7.45 2.93
N ASP A 193 20.32 8.67 3.29
CA ASP A 193 20.00 9.04 4.68
C ASP A 193 18.92 8.11 5.28
N GLU A 194 17.85 7.84 4.53
CA GLU A 194 16.75 6.96 4.95
C GLU A 194 17.17 5.48 4.97
N LEU A 195 18.02 5.06 4.03
CA LEU A 195 18.59 3.72 4.01
C LEU A 195 19.48 3.48 5.23
N ILE A 196 20.31 4.45 5.63
CA ILE A 196 21.11 4.41 6.85
C ILE A 196 20.22 4.25 8.09
N ARG A 197 19.13 5.02 8.19
CA ARG A 197 18.14 4.88 9.28
C ARG A 197 17.53 3.49 9.33
N ALA A 198 17.30 2.87 8.17
CA ALA A 198 16.76 1.53 8.07
C ALA A 198 17.80 0.42 8.31
N GLY A 199 19.07 0.73 8.60
CA GLY A 199 20.14 -0.23 8.85
C GLY A 199 21.22 -0.32 7.76
N GLY A 200 21.24 0.64 6.84
CA GLY A 200 22.29 0.83 5.84
C GLY A 200 22.19 -0.06 4.60
N ARG A 201 23.13 0.19 3.68
CA ARG A 201 23.27 -0.55 2.42
C ARG A 201 23.49 -2.04 2.66
N VAL A 202 23.06 -2.85 1.71
CA VAL A 202 23.36 -4.29 1.65
C VAL A 202 23.87 -4.61 0.25
N GLN A 203 25.10 -5.12 0.13
CA GLN A 203 25.75 -5.41 -1.17
C GLN A 203 26.42 -6.79 -1.17
N SER A 204 27.64 -6.89 -0.63
CA SER A 204 28.46 -8.11 -0.73
C SER A 204 27.96 -9.23 0.18
N GLY A 205 27.91 -10.45 -0.35
CA GLY A 205 27.57 -11.67 0.40
C GLY A 205 26.08 -11.89 0.65
N PHE A 206 25.19 -11.07 0.08
CA PHE A 206 23.74 -11.28 0.21
C PHE A 206 23.27 -12.49 -0.62
N VAL A 207 22.52 -13.39 0.02
CA VAL A 207 21.90 -14.56 -0.62
C VAL A 207 20.38 -14.37 -0.54
N ARG A 208 19.72 -14.39 -1.70
CA ARG A 208 18.25 -14.23 -1.83
C ARG A 208 17.53 -15.45 -1.22
#